data_AF-A0A4U9TB58-F1
#
_entry.id   AF-A0A4U9TB58-F1
#
_cell.length_a   1.000
_cell.length_b   1.000
_cell.length_c   1.000
_cell.angle_alpha   90.00
_cell.angle_beta   90.00
_cell.angle_gamma   90.00
#
_symmetry.space_group_name_H-M   'P 1'
#
loop_
_entity.id
_entity.type
_entity.pdbx_description
1 polymer ?
#
loop_
_entity_poly.entity_id
_entity_poly.type
_entity_poly.pdbx_seq_one_letter_code
_entity_poly.pdbx_strand_id
1 'polypeptide(L)'
;MVAHQAGITLGPTLGDTNALVYSKKHPNATIPEQVDVVTDSRGYAIIPNLIPYQVNVVNDEIGQEREFGEPANEVVKVPTLGALSYYELLN
;
A
#
# COMPACT_ATOMS: atom_id res chain seq x y z
N MET A 1 -3.61 6.37 -11.88
CA MET A 1 -4.76 5.44 -12.00
C MET A 1 -4.23 4.06 -12.37
N VAL A 2 -4.78 3.02 -11.75
CA VAL A 2 -4.46 1.62 -12.04
C VAL A 2 -5.75 0.83 -12.22
N ALA A 3 -5.86 0.06 -13.29
CA ALA A 3 -6.88 -0.96 -13.46
C ALA A 3 -6.32 -2.32 -13.03
N HIS A 4 -7.04 -3.02 -12.16
CA HIS A 4 -6.65 -4.31 -11.58
C HIS A 4 -7.88 -5.20 -11.38
N GLN A 5 -7.68 -6.43 -10.89
CA GLN A 5 -8.74 -7.44 -10.77
C GLN A 5 -9.94 -6.99 -9.92
N ALA A 6 -9.74 -6.07 -8.96
CA ALA A 6 -10.80 -5.54 -8.12
C ALA A 6 -11.39 -4.21 -8.62
N GLY A 7 -11.03 -3.75 -9.82
CA GLY A 7 -11.56 -2.55 -10.46
C GLY A 7 -10.48 -1.49 -10.71
N ILE A 8 -10.84 -0.22 -10.54
CA ILE A 8 -9.96 0.93 -10.80
C ILE A 8 -9.62 1.60 -9.48
N THR A 9 -8.34 1.86 -9.25
CA THR A 9 -7.87 2.65 -8.10
C THR A 9 -7.22 3.94 -8.61
N LEU A 10 -7.61 5.06 -8.01
CA LEU A 10 -7.02 6.37 -8.25
C LEU A 10 -5.96 6.66 -7.19
N GLY A 11 -4.99 7.49 -7.53
CA GLY A 11 -3.85 7.77 -6.68
C GLY A 11 -2.89 8.74 -7.35
N PRO A 12 -1.73 8.98 -6.72
CA PRO A 12 -0.71 9.86 -7.25
C PRO A 12 -0.17 9.39 -8.61
N THR A 13 0.64 10.24 -9.24
CA THR A 13 1.37 9.89 -10.46
C THR A 13 2.22 8.64 -10.22
N LEU A 14 2.15 7.69 -11.16
CA LEU A 14 2.89 6.43 -11.06
C LEU A 14 4.39 6.65 -11.33
N GLY A 15 5.22 5.88 -10.64
CA GLY A 15 6.64 5.73 -10.96
C GLY A 15 6.91 4.51 -11.83
N ASP A 16 8.19 4.15 -11.97
CA ASP A 16 8.59 2.97 -12.75
C ASP A 16 8.19 1.66 -12.08
N THR A 17 8.16 1.62 -10.75
CA THR A 17 7.78 0.43 -9.95
C THR A 17 6.83 0.87 -8.85
N ASN A 18 5.71 0.16 -8.68
CA ASN A 18 4.60 0.63 -7.86
C ASN A 18 4.02 -0.51 -7.00
N ALA A 19 3.40 -0.16 -5.88
CA ALA A 19 2.58 -1.07 -5.08
C ALA A 19 1.09 -0.78 -5.32
N LEU A 20 0.29 -1.83 -5.49
CA LEU A 20 -1.15 -1.79 -5.24
C LEU A 20 -1.38 -2.35 -3.84
N VAL A 21 -1.78 -1.50 -2.91
CA VAL A 21 -2.01 -1.89 -1.51
C VAL A 21 -3.51 -2.11 -1.30
N TYR A 22 -3.84 -3.13 -0.52
CA TYR A 22 -5.18 -3.35 0.03
C TYR A 22 -5.08 -3.40 1.55
N SER A 23 -5.69 -2.41 2.21
CA SER A 23 -5.90 -2.39 3.66
C SER A 23 -7.38 -2.69 3.94
N LYS A 24 -7.64 -3.79 4.66
CA LYS A 24 -9.03 -4.17 4.98
C LYS A 24 -9.63 -3.30 6.09
N LYS A 25 -8.84 -2.91 7.08
CA LYS A 25 -9.35 -2.22 8.27
C LYS A 25 -9.38 -0.70 8.13
N HIS A 26 -8.65 -0.12 7.17
CA HIS A 26 -8.48 1.32 7.06
C HIS A 26 -8.91 1.87 5.68
N PRO A 27 -10.21 1.82 5.32
CA PRO A 27 -10.72 2.52 4.13
C PRO A 27 -10.79 4.05 4.36
N ASN A 28 -10.53 4.85 3.33
CA ASN A 28 -10.49 6.32 3.40
C ASN A 28 -9.47 6.88 4.40
N ALA A 29 -8.30 6.25 4.51
CA ALA A 29 -7.30 6.60 5.50
C ALA A 29 -5.90 6.78 4.90
N THR A 30 -5.09 7.64 5.52
CA THR A 30 -3.76 8.01 5.04
C THR A 30 -2.72 7.01 5.55
N ILE A 31 -1.92 6.44 4.65
CA ILE A 31 -0.78 5.56 5.00
C ILE A 31 0.37 6.43 5.56
N PRO A 32 0.77 6.32 6.83
CA PRO A 32 1.67 7.30 7.46
C PRO A 32 3.08 7.34 6.89
N GLU A 33 3.59 6.20 6.40
CA GLU A 33 4.93 6.14 5.78
C GLU A 33 4.96 6.74 4.36
N GLN A 34 3.81 7.00 3.76
CA GLN A 34 3.68 7.36 2.35
C GLN A 34 2.92 8.67 2.21
N VAL A 35 3.66 9.74 1.92
CA VAL A 35 3.09 11.08 1.72
C VAL A 35 2.09 11.05 0.57
N ASP A 36 0.91 11.64 0.80
CA ASP A 36 -0.19 11.76 -0.16
C ASP A 36 -0.78 10.43 -0.69
N VAL A 37 -0.59 9.33 0.04
CA VAL A 37 -1.25 8.05 -0.27
C VAL A 37 -2.41 7.82 0.69
N VAL A 38 -3.63 7.88 0.15
CA VAL A 38 -4.88 7.65 0.87
C VAL A 38 -5.59 6.43 0.26
N THR A 39 -6.04 5.51 1.10
CA THR A 39 -6.87 4.39 0.67
C THR A 39 -8.24 4.87 0.21
N ASP A 40 -8.79 4.23 -0.81
CA ASP A 40 -10.15 4.52 -1.25
C ASP A 40 -11.20 3.93 -0.30
N SER A 41 -12.48 4.16 -0.61
CA SER A 41 -13.61 3.60 0.14
C SER A 41 -13.64 2.07 0.25
N ARG A 42 -12.88 1.37 -0.61
CA ARG A 42 -12.76 -0.09 -0.62
C ARG A 42 -11.48 -0.55 0.07
N GLY A 43 -10.60 0.35 0.51
CA GLY A 43 -9.32 0.03 1.15
C GLY A 43 -8.13 -0.08 0.20
N TYR A 44 -8.26 0.32 -1.07
CA TYR A 44 -7.16 0.26 -2.03
C TYR A 44 -6.37 1.56 -2.11
N ALA A 45 -5.05 1.46 -2.19
CA ALA A 45 -4.15 2.59 -2.41
C ALA A 45 -3.04 2.23 -3.39
N ILE A 46 -2.40 3.25 -3.97
CA ILE A 46 -1.23 3.08 -4.84
C ILE A 46 -0.03 3.78 -4.20
N ILE A 47 1.02 3.02 -3.92
CA ILE A 47 2.31 3.57 -3.49
C ILE A 47 3.23 3.66 -4.71
N PRO A 48 3.61 4.86 -5.16
CA PRO A 48 4.53 5.02 -6.28
C PRO A 48 5.99 4.83 -5.84
N ASN A 49 6.88 4.67 -6.82
CA ASN A 49 8.34 4.76 -6.63
C ASN A 49 8.95 3.73 -5.67
N LEU A 50 8.52 2.47 -5.75
CA LEU A 50 9.25 1.38 -5.08
C LEU A 50 10.65 1.22 -5.69
N ILE A 51 11.59 0.73 -4.89
CA ILE A 51 12.95 0.48 -5.35
C ILE A 51 13.02 -0.91 -6.00
N PRO A 52 13.27 -1.03 -7.32
CA PRO A 52 13.33 -2.33 -7.99
C PRO A 52 14.53 -3.15 -7.49
N TYR A 53 14.36 -4.48 -7.47
CA TYR A 53 15.34 -5.47 -7.02
C TYR A 53 15.81 -5.31 -5.58
N GLN A 54 15.06 -4.55 -4.77
CA GLN A 54 15.34 -4.33 -3.35
C GLN A 54 14.15 -4.70 -2.49
N VAL A 55 14.42 -4.91 -1.21
CA VAL A 55 13.39 -5.15 -0.20
C VAL A 55 12.59 -3.86 -0.02
N ASN A 56 11.29 -3.92 -0.31
CA ASN A 56 10.34 -2.86 -0.03
C ASN A 56 9.33 -3.37 0.98
N VAL A 57 9.27 -2.64 2.08
CA VAL A 57 8.37 -2.87 3.21
C VAL A 57 7.17 -1.93 3.06
N VAL A 58 5.97 -2.46 3.21
CA VAL A 58 4.75 -1.68 3.30
C VAL A 58 3.97 -2.18 4.50
N ASN A 59 3.58 -1.26 5.38
CA ASN A 59 2.75 -1.54 6.53
C ASN A 59 1.51 -0.63 6.58
N ASP A 60 0.58 -1.02 7.44
CA ASP A 60 -0.68 -0.32 7.69
C ASP A 60 -0.66 0.37 9.06
N GLU A 61 0.34 1.20 9.32
CA GLU A 61 0.43 1.93 10.61
C GLU A 61 -0.55 3.11 10.71
N ILE A 62 -1.69 3.03 10.03
CA ILE A 62 -2.70 4.08 10.00
C ILE A 62 -3.39 4.18 11.37
N GLY A 63 -3.07 5.24 12.11
CA GLY A 63 -3.76 5.58 13.36
C GLY A 63 -3.33 4.71 14.52
N GLN A 64 -2.65 5.31 15.49
CA GLN A 64 -2.21 4.66 16.73
C GLN A 64 -3.39 4.36 17.69
N GLU A 65 -4.41 3.62 17.23
CA GLU A 65 -5.24 2.77 18.11
C GLU A 65 -4.71 1.33 18.03
N ARG A 66 -3.40 1.18 18.26
CA ARG A 66 -2.84 -0.15 18.49
C ARG A 66 -3.20 -0.56 19.91
N GLU A 67 -3.83 -1.72 20.10
CA GLU A 67 -3.69 -2.38 21.39
C GLU A 67 -2.20 -2.65 21.63
N PHE A 68 -1.72 -2.26 22.81
CA PHE A 68 -0.34 -2.44 23.21
C PHE A 68 0.04 -3.93 23.10
N GLY A 69 0.92 -4.26 22.14
CA GLY A 69 1.39 -5.63 21.90
C GLY A 69 0.89 -6.30 20.63
N GLU A 70 -0.03 -5.70 19.86
CA GLU A 70 -0.34 -6.21 18.51
C GLU A 70 0.85 -5.97 17.57
N PRO A 71 1.26 -6.94 16.73
CA PRO A 71 2.34 -6.76 15.75
C PRO A 71 1.88 -5.94 14.54
N ALA A 72 2.77 -5.12 13.96
CA ALA A 72 2.45 -4.38 12.74
C ALA A 72 2.16 -5.36 11.61
N ASN A 73 1.12 -5.10 10.81
CA ASN A 73 0.99 -5.87 9.58
C ASN A 73 1.93 -5.28 8.55
N GLU A 74 3.00 -6.01 8.31
CA GLU A 74 4.04 -5.64 7.39
C GLU A 74 4.10 -6.68 6.28
N VAL A 75 4.05 -6.22 5.05
CA VAL A 75 4.27 -7.07 3.89
C VAL A 75 5.55 -6.62 3.20
N VAL A 76 6.41 -7.60 2.97
CA VAL A 76 7.74 -7.40 2.38
C VAL A 76 7.75 -8.02 0.99
N LYS A 77 8.14 -7.23 -0.03
CA LYS A 77 8.35 -7.75 -1.39
C LYS A 77 9.59 -7.18 -2.04
N VAL A 78 10.08 -7.91 -3.05
CA VAL A 78 11.19 -7.52 -3.91
C VAL A 78 10.69 -7.40 -5.35
N PRO A 79 10.16 -6.23 -5.77
CA PRO A 79 9.62 -6.05 -7.10
C PRO A 79 10.72 -5.95 -8.16
N THR A 80 10.44 -6.37 -9.39
CA THR A 80 11.29 -6.07 -10.55
C THR A 80 10.99 -4.67 -11.09
N LEU A 81 11.86 -4.14 -11.94
CA LEU A 81 11.57 -2.88 -12.66
C LEU A 81 10.28 -3.02 -13.48
N GLY A 82 9.39 -2.02 -13.42
CA GLY A 82 8.12 -2.03 -14.14
C GLY A 82 6.99 -2.77 -13.43
N ALA A 83 7.27 -3.42 -12.29
CA ALA A 83 6.27 -4.23 -11.61
C ALA A 83 5.22 -3.36 -10.88
N LEU A 84 3.97 -3.84 -10.92
CA LEU A 84 2.92 -3.45 -10.00
C LEU A 84 2.70 -4.61 -9.00
N SER A 85 3.29 -4.49 -7.81
CA SER A 85 3.22 -5.53 -6.79
C SER A 85 1.98 -5.34 -5.92
N TYR A 86 1.21 -6.42 -5.71
CA TYR A 86 0.05 -6.39 -4.81
C TYR A 86 0.49 -6.58 -3.35
N TYR A 87 0.05 -5.72 -2.42
CA TYR A 87 0.33 -5.85 -0.99
C TYR A 87 -1.01 -5.95 -0.25
N GLU A 88 -1.17 -7.00 0.56
CA GLU A 88 -2.40 -7.26 1.31
C GLU A 88 -2.13 -7.13 2.80
N LEU A 89 -2.71 -6.09 3.41
CA LEU A 89 -2.57 -5.76 4.81
C LEU A 89 -3.86 -6.21 5.52
N LEU A 90 -3.73 -7.25 6.35
CA LEU A 90 -4.84 -7.99 6.94
C LEU A 90 -5.30 -7.46 8.31
N ASN A 91 -4.51 -6.59 8.96
CA ASN A 91 -4.80 -6.09 10.31
C ASN A 91 -5.16 -4.62 10.32
#